data_AF-A0A5E6NEL7-F1
#
_entry.id   AF-A0A5E6NEL7-F1
#
_cell.length_a   1.000
_cell.length_b   1.000
_cell.length_c   1.000
_cell.angle_alpha   90.00
_cell.angle_beta   90.00
_cell.angle_gamma   90.00
#
_symmetry.space_group_name_H-M   'P 1'
#
loop_
_entity.id
_entity.type
_entity.pdbx_description
1 polymer ?
#
loop_
_entity_poly.entity_id
_entity_poly.type
_entity_poly.pdbx_seq_one_letter_code
_entity_poly.pdbx_strand_id
1 'polypeptide(L)'
;MLNTIKEDLPQYDFLSETTSNGLHWTERELENPKNKIRLATMFSGIGAIEYALKRLKISNEIVFASDNDKFVKESYYANYEIDDERWYDDVKDIDGKKYLNKIIC
;
A
#
# COMPACT_ATOMS: atom_id res chain seq x y z
N MET A 1 -33.34 -24.34 27.09
CA MET A 1 -33.72 -23.11 26.35
C MET A 1 -32.65 -22.07 26.66
N LEU A 2 -31.58 -22.04 25.87
CA LEU A 2 -30.54 -21.02 25.97
C LEU A 2 -30.86 -19.99 24.87
N ASN A 3 -31.49 -18.89 25.27
CA ASN A 3 -31.73 -17.77 24.38
C ASN A 3 -30.39 -17.09 24.11
N THR A 4 -29.86 -17.30 22.91
CA THR A 4 -28.72 -16.55 22.38
C THR A 4 -29.13 -15.09 22.29
N ILE A 5 -28.43 -14.22 23.01
CA ILE A 5 -28.51 -12.77 22.82
C ILE A 5 -27.91 -12.50 21.43
N LYS A 6 -28.80 -12.43 20.44
CA LYS A 6 -28.54 -11.82 19.13
C LYS A 6 -29.30 -10.49 19.11
N GLU A 7 -28.89 -9.55 19.94
CA GLU A 7 -29.39 -8.17 19.84
C GLU A 7 -28.20 -7.21 19.87
N ASP A 8 -28.16 -6.40 18.82
CA ASP A 8 -27.45 -5.14 18.66
C ASP A 8 -25.93 -5.16 18.40
N LEU A 9 -25.48 -6.01 17.47
CA LEU A 9 -24.38 -5.57 16.62
C LEU A 9 -24.97 -4.72 15.50
N PRO A 10 -24.53 -3.46 15.29
CA PRO A 10 -24.98 -2.68 14.16
C PRO A 10 -24.70 -3.50 12.90
N GLN A 11 -25.74 -3.77 12.12
CA GLN A 11 -25.60 -4.41 10.82
C GLN A 11 -24.81 -3.43 9.95
N TYR A 12 -23.49 -3.63 9.91
CA TYR A 12 -22.60 -2.84 9.08
C TYR A 12 -23.06 -3.03 7.65
N ASP A 13 -23.62 -1.98 7.06
CA ASP A 13 -24.20 -2.04 5.73
C ASP A 13 -23.06 -2.12 4.72
N PHE A 14 -22.57 -3.33 4.50
CA PHE A 14 -21.51 -3.67 3.55
C PHE A 14 -21.85 -3.22 2.12
N LEU A 15 -23.13 -2.94 1.83
CA LEU A 15 -23.62 -2.46 0.54
C LEU A 15 -23.41 -0.96 0.32
N SER A 16 -23.04 -0.20 1.36
CA SER A 16 -22.79 1.23 1.29
C SER A 16 -21.53 1.62 0.49
N GLU A 17 -20.70 0.65 0.11
CA GLU A 17 -19.50 0.86 -0.71
C GLU A 17 -19.76 0.80 -2.23
N THR A 18 -21.00 0.55 -2.65
CA THR A 18 -21.33 0.52 -4.07
C THR A 18 -21.25 1.93 -4.67
N THR A 19 -20.38 2.09 -5.67
CA THR A 19 -20.20 3.35 -6.40
C THR A 19 -21.47 3.74 -7.16
N SER A 20 -21.51 4.93 -7.80
CA SER A 20 -22.64 5.37 -8.64
C SER A 20 -23.07 4.35 -9.72
N ASN A 21 -22.20 3.42 -10.06
CA ASN A 21 -22.41 2.39 -11.08
C ASN A 21 -22.76 1.01 -10.49
N GLY A 22 -22.94 0.90 -9.16
CA GLY A 22 -23.32 -0.34 -8.48
C GLY A 22 -22.21 -1.39 -8.34
N LEU A 23 -21.00 -1.14 -8.86
CA LEU A 23 -19.86 -2.05 -8.74
C LEU A 23 -19.18 -1.91 -7.39
N HIS A 24 -18.74 -3.04 -6.84
CA HIS A 24 -17.85 -3.08 -5.68
C HIS A 24 -16.44 -2.64 -6.11
N TRP A 25 -15.67 -2.02 -5.20
CA TRP A 25 -14.37 -1.44 -5.56
C TRP A 25 -13.36 -2.49 -6.07
N THR A 26 -13.46 -3.74 -5.61
CA THR A 26 -12.61 -4.86 -6.07
C THR A 26 -12.87 -5.30 -7.51
N GLU A 27 -14.04 -4.93 -8.06
CA GLU A 27 -14.48 -5.31 -9.41
C GLU A 27 -14.16 -4.21 -10.44
N ARG A 28 -13.62 -3.08 -9.97
CA ARG A 28 -13.30 -1.96 -10.85
C ARG A 28 -12.03 -2.24 -11.64
N GLU A 29 -12.08 -1.90 -12.92
CA GLU A 29 -10.89 -1.83 -13.75
C GLU A 29 -10.09 -0.55 -13.44
N LEU A 30 -8.77 -0.63 -13.60
CA LEU A 30 -7.90 0.54 -13.52
C LEU A 30 -8.23 1.50 -14.66
N GLU A 31 -8.49 2.76 -14.34
CA GLU A 31 -8.77 3.79 -15.37
C GLU A 31 -7.57 4.01 -16.31
N ASN A 32 -6.35 3.85 -15.79
CA ASN A 32 -5.11 4.04 -16.53
C ASN A 32 -4.14 2.85 -16.32
N PRO A 33 -4.43 1.66 -16.88
CA PRO A 33 -3.70 0.42 -16.57
C PRO A 33 -2.25 0.42 -17.09
N LYS A 34 -1.91 1.31 -18.02
CA LYS A 34 -0.56 1.47 -18.58
C LYS A 34 0.32 2.42 -17.77
N ASN A 35 -0.27 3.20 -16.86
CA ASN A 35 0.51 4.13 -16.05
C ASN A 35 1.31 3.37 -15.00
N LYS A 36 2.50 3.90 -14.69
CA LYS A 36 3.35 3.35 -13.64
C LYS A 36 3.04 4.06 -12.31
N ILE A 37 2.77 3.28 -11.28
CA ILE A 37 2.61 3.80 -9.91
C ILE A 37 3.99 4.16 -9.36
N ARG A 38 4.14 5.39 -8.87
CA ARG A 38 5.35 5.86 -8.19
C ARG A 38 5.12 5.68 -6.70
N LEU A 39 5.64 4.60 -6.13
CA LEU A 39 5.34 4.12 -4.80
C LEU A 39 6.40 4.60 -3.80
N ALA A 40 5.96 5.11 -2.66
CA ALA A 40 6.84 5.36 -1.54
C ALA A 40 6.22 4.85 -0.24
N THR A 41 7.03 4.18 0.58
CA THR A 41 6.56 3.49 1.79
C THR A 41 7.34 3.96 3.01
N MET A 42 6.65 4.49 4.03
CA MET A 42 7.27 4.97 5.28
C MET A 42 7.44 3.87 6.34
N PHE A 43 6.58 2.85 6.30
CA PHE A 43 6.65 1.68 7.18
C PHE A 43 6.61 0.45 6.27
N SER A 44 7.68 0.31 5.47
CA SER A 44 7.69 -0.62 4.34
C SER A 44 7.53 -2.08 4.77
N GLY A 45 7.98 -2.40 5.99
CA GLY A 45 8.21 -3.79 6.36
C GLY A 45 9.06 -4.48 5.30
N ILE A 46 8.81 -5.76 5.08
CA ILE A 46 9.49 -6.56 4.04
C ILE A 46 8.94 -6.34 2.62
N GLY A 47 8.15 -5.28 2.40
CA GLY A 47 7.62 -4.90 1.09
C GLY A 47 6.34 -5.64 0.67
N ALA A 48 5.34 -5.67 1.55
CA ALA A 48 4.08 -6.36 1.28
C ALA A 48 3.25 -5.70 0.15
N ILE A 49 3.25 -4.37 0.08
CA ILE A 49 2.50 -3.61 -0.93
C ILE A 49 3.16 -3.73 -2.31
N GLU A 50 4.49 -3.69 -2.37
CA GLU A 50 5.29 -3.94 -3.56
C GLU A 50 4.99 -5.34 -4.11
N TYR A 51 4.92 -6.34 -3.23
CA TYR A 51 4.57 -7.70 -3.59
C TYR A 51 3.13 -7.81 -4.11
N ALA A 52 2.19 -7.09 -3.50
CA ALA A 52 0.81 -7.04 -3.95
C ALA A 52 0.69 -6.45 -5.37
N LEU A 53 1.35 -5.32 -5.65
CA LEU A 53 1.38 -4.72 -6.98
C LEU A 53 2.00 -5.66 -8.03
N LYS A 54 3.10 -6.35 -7.66
CA LYS A 54 3.72 -7.39 -8.51
C LYS A 54 2.74 -8.52 -8.82
N ARG A 55 2.00 -9.02 -7.84
CA ARG A 55 0.99 -10.08 -8.02
C ARG A 55 -0.18 -9.64 -8.91
N LEU A 56 -0.58 -8.38 -8.81
CA LEU A 56 -1.63 -7.78 -9.64
C LEU A 56 -1.13 -7.37 -11.03
N LYS A 57 0.16 -7.56 -11.33
CA LYS A 57 0.82 -7.12 -12.58
C LYS A 57 0.67 -5.61 -12.83
N ILE A 58 0.62 -4.83 -11.76
CA ILE A 58 0.54 -3.37 -11.82
C ILE A 58 1.96 -2.81 -11.88
N SER A 59 2.27 -2.07 -12.95
CA SER A 59 3.57 -1.44 -13.12
C SER A 59 3.82 -0.44 -12.01
N ASN A 60 4.96 -0.54 -11.33
CA ASN A 60 5.34 0.36 -10.27
C ASN A 60 6.85 0.68 -10.31
N GLU A 61 7.22 1.76 -9.62
CA GLU A 61 8.58 2.19 -9.34
C GLU A 61 8.65 2.56 -7.86
N ILE A 62 9.62 1.99 -7.15
CA ILE A 62 9.90 2.32 -5.76
C ILE A 62 10.70 3.63 -5.73
N VAL A 63 10.07 4.70 -5.28
CA VAL A 63 10.67 6.03 -5.15
C VAL A 63 11.51 6.12 -3.88
N PHE A 64 10.98 5.61 -2.76
CA PHE A 64 11.73 5.36 -1.54
C PHE A 64 11.02 4.31 -0.68
N ALA A 65 11.77 3.69 0.23
CA ALA A 65 11.24 2.86 1.30
C ALA A 65 11.87 3.27 2.63
N SER A 66 11.17 3.05 3.73
CA SER A 66 11.65 3.35 5.07
C SER A 66 11.14 2.32 6.06
N ASP A 67 12.06 1.86 6.89
CA ASP A 67 11.80 1.04 8.07
C ASP A 67 13.02 1.12 8.98
N ASN A 68 12.83 0.97 10.30
CA ASN A 68 13.90 1.13 11.28
C ASN A 68 14.56 -0.18 11.71
N ASP A 69 14.04 -1.32 11.25
CA ASP A 69 14.61 -2.63 11.56
C ASP A 69 15.61 -3.09 10.47
N LYS A 70 16.81 -3.46 10.90
CA LYS A 70 17.88 -3.91 9.99
C LYS A 70 17.55 -5.22 9.25
N PHE A 71 16.83 -6.15 9.88
CA PHE A 71 16.44 -7.41 9.26
C PHE A 71 15.31 -7.20 8.26
N VAL A 72 14.46 -6.20 8.51
CA VAL A 72 13.50 -5.72 7.51
C VAL A 72 14.22 -5.18 6.28
N LYS A 73 15.23 -4.31 6.47
CA LYS A 73 16.06 -3.79 5.37
C LYS A 73 16.72 -4.90 4.56
N GLU A 74 17.40 -5.84 5.22
CA GLU A 74 18.02 -6.99 4.58
C GLU A 74 17.01 -7.79 3.75
N SER A 75 15.83 -8.06 4.31
CA SER A 75 14.76 -8.78 3.63
C SER A 75 14.20 -7.99 2.45
N TYR A 76 14.04 -6.68 2.58
CA TYR A 76 13.54 -5.81 1.51
C TYR A 76 14.52 -5.79 0.33
N TYR A 77 15.81 -5.58 0.60
CA TYR A 77 16.87 -5.52 -0.42
C TYR A 77 17.06 -6.86 -1.15
N ALA A 78 16.82 -7.99 -0.46
CA ALA A 78 16.85 -9.29 -1.10
C ALA A 78 15.72 -9.50 -2.13
N ASN A 79 14.61 -8.76 -2.00
CA ASN A 79 13.42 -8.93 -2.84
C ASN A 79 13.21 -7.83 -3.87
N TYR A 80 13.80 -6.64 -3.66
CA TYR A 80 13.56 -5.45 -4.47
C TYR A 80 14.86 -4.70 -4.77
N GLU A 81 14.98 -4.22 -6.01
CA GLU A 81 16.10 -3.38 -6.44
C GLU A 81 15.86 -1.93 -6.00
N ILE A 82 16.60 -1.50 -4.97
CA ILE A 82 16.57 -0.14 -4.44
C ILE A 82 18.00 0.29 -4.06
N ASP A 83 18.31 1.56 -4.30
CA ASP A 83 19.60 2.14 -3.91
C ASP A 83 19.53 2.69 -2.47
N ASP A 84 20.65 2.71 -1.77
CA ASP A 84 20.73 3.23 -0.39
C ASP A 84 20.24 4.68 -0.27
N GLU A 85 20.41 5.52 -1.30
CA GLU A 85 19.92 6.91 -1.33
C GLU A 85 18.38 7.04 -1.33
N ARG A 86 17.70 5.92 -1.58
CA ARG A 86 16.24 5.78 -1.59
C ARG A 86 15.73 4.98 -0.38
N TRP A 87 16.61 4.59 0.54
CA TRP A 87 16.22 3.98 1.82
C TRP A 87 16.40 4.96 2.98
N TYR A 88 15.46 4.96 3.92
CA TYR A 88 15.55 5.75 5.16
C TYR A 88 15.37 4.83 6.37
N ASP A 89 16.33 4.86 7.31
CA ASP A 89 16.23 4.08 8.54
C ASP A 89 15.30 4.75 9.60
N ASP A 90 15.04 6.06 9.48
CA ASP A 90 14.01 6.77 10.25
C ASP A 90 13.15 7.62 9.30
N VAL A 91 11.83 7.48 9.41
CA VAL A 91 10.86 8.25 8.62
C VAL A 91 10.99 9.77 8.81
N LYS A 92 11.54 10.22 9.94
CA LYS A 92 11.78 11.64 10.24
C LYS A 92 12.86 12.25 9.36
N ASP A 93 13.75 11.41 8.81
CA ASP A 93 14.84 11.86 7.95
C ASP A 93 14.39 12.08 6.49
N ILE A 94 13.13 11.75 6.18
CA ILE A 94 12.55 11.97 4.87
C ILE A 94 12.26 13.47 4.68
N ASP A 95 13.08 14.16 3.88
CA ASP A 95 12.76 15.50 3.41
C ASP A 95 11.69 15.44 2.31
N GLY A 96 10.43 15.72 2.68
CA GLY A 96 9.31 15.73 1.74
C GLY A 96 9.50 16.68 0.54
N LYS A 97 10.33 17.73 0.67
CA LYS A 97 10.63 18.64 -0.45
C LYS A 97 11.34 17.93 -1.60
N LYS A 98 12.19 16.93 -1.30
CA LYS A 98 12.88 16.07 -2.28
C LYS A 98 11.89 15.39 -3.22
N TYR A 99 10.67 15.15 -2.75
CA TYR A 99 9.65 14.33 -3.40
C TYR A 99 8.40 15.10 -3.88
N LEU A 100 8.42 16.42 -3.84
CA LEU A 100 7.32 17.24 -4.34
C LEU A 100 7.03 16.93 -5.82
N ASN A 101 5.77 16.62 -6.15
CA ASN A 101 5.31 16.18 -7.48
C ASN A 101 5.98 14.89 -8.00
N LYS A 102 6.65 14.14 -7.11
CA LYS A 102 7.34 12.89 -7.45
C LYS A 102 6.61 11.63 -6.97
N ILE A 103 5.58 11.77 -6.16
CA ILE A 103 4.87 10.65 -5.55
C ILE A 103 3.39 11.01 -5.57
N ILE A 104 2.55 10.04 -5.91
CA ILE A 104 1.11 10.17 -5.69
C ILE A 104 0.89 9.55 -4.31
N CYS A 105 0.46 10.37 -3.36
CA CYS A 105 0.25 9.96 -1.96
C CYS A 105 -0.98 9.05 -1.84
#